data_AF-A0A536G6U0-F1
#
_entry.id   AF-A0A536G6U0-F1
#
_cell.length_a   1.000
_cell.length_b   1.000
_cell.length_c   1.000
_cell.angle_alpha   90.00
_cell.angle_beta   90.00
_cell.angle_gamma   90.00
#
_symmetry.space_group_name_H-M   'P 1'
#
loop_
_entity.id
_entity.type
_entity.pdbx_description
1 polymer ?
#
loop_
_entity_poly.entity_id
_entity_poly.type
_entity_poly.pdbx_seq_one_letter_code
_entity_poly.pdbx_strand_id
1 'polypeptide(L)'
;MPAAEPAGRVRPADVERWLDELGLEAQARADRDGVTSWDLRLDGRRRFDVPVTLILDPALALICWVHFAPPIADAFRKSYRKLLRWNDEYPFVKFSLAEDERPVLATELPVETVDREELGLAIARSLAIADELLEESAGWLWIGGRIPDQAGRVSRGAPLLARFADQLGELVG
;
A
#
# COMPACT_ATOMS: atom_id res chain seq x y z
N MET A 1 -28.11 -29.94 10.12
CA MET A 1 -26.94 -29.05 9.91
C MET A 1 -27.43 -27.63 10.06
N PRO A 2 -27.19 -26.95 11.18
CA PRO A 2 -27.50 -25.53 11.27
C PRO A 2 -26.62 -24.77 10.27
N ALA A 3 -27.21 -23.79 9.58
CA ALA A 3 -26.48 -22.90 8.68
C ALA A 3 -25.42 -22.15 9.50
N ALA A 4 -24.17 -22.14 9.03
CA ALA A 4 -23.13 -21.29 9.58
C ALA A 4 -23.61 -19.83 9.53
N GLU A 5 -23.46 -19.10 10.63
CA GLU A 5 -23.64 -17.65 10.62
C GLU A 5 -22.76 -17.06 9.51
N PRO A 6 -23.27 -16.13 8.69
CA PRO A 6 -22.42 -15.45 7.73
C PRO A 6 -21.29 -14.79 8.52
N ALA A 7 -20.04 -15.11 8.17
CA ALA A 7 -18.86 -14.45 8.72
C ALA A 7 -19.13 -12.94 8.70
N GLY A 8 -19.05 -12.31 9.87
CA GLY A 8 -19.47 -10.91 10.04
C GLY A 8 -18.74 -10.02 9.05
N ARG A 9 -19.51 -9.29 8.23
CA ARG A 9 -19.01 -8.31 7.26
C ARG A 9 -17.99 -7.39 7.94
N VAL A 10 -16.79 -7.25 7.36
CA VAL A 10 -15.70 -6.44 7.92
C VAL A 10 -16.19 -5.02 8.17
N ARG A 11 -15.96 -4.51 9.39
CA ARG A 11 -16.35 -3.17 9.81
C ARG A 11 -15.12 -2.29 10.04
N PRO A 12 -15.29 -0.96 10.08
CA PRO A 12 -14.21 -0.04 10.43
C PRO A 12 -13.44 -0.42 11.71
N ALA A 13 -14.17 -0.80 12.77
CA ALA A 13 -13.55 -1.20 14.04
C ALA A 13 -12.69 -2.48 13.93
N ASP A 14 -12.99 -3.36 12.97
CA ASP A 14 -12.18 -4.56 12.73
C ASP A 14 -10.84 -4.17 12.08
N VAL A 15 -10.86 -3.24 11.13
CA VAL A 15 -9.65 -2.69 10.50
C VAL A 15 -8.80 -1.92 11.51
N GLU A 16 -9.41 -1.08 12.35
CA GLU A 16 -8.72 -0.33 13.41
C GLU A 16 -8.01 -1.27 14.39
N ARG A 17 -8.70 -2.32 14.85
CA ARG A 17 -8.08 -3.36 15.68
C ARG A 17 -6.90 -4.04 14.96
N TRP A 18 -7.03 -4.37 13.68
CA TRP A 18 -5.95 -5.00 12.93
C TRP A 18 -4.74 -4.08 12.76
N LEU A 19 -4.95 -2.78 12.56
CA LEU A 19 -3.88 -1.78 12.51
C LEU A 19 -3.12 -1.75 13.84
N ASP A 20 -3.83 -1.68 14.97
CA ASP A 20 -3.23 -1.71 16.31
C ASP A 20 -2.41 -3.00 16.53
N GLU A 21 -2.98 -4.17 16.19
CA GLU A 21 -2.31 -5.47 16.31
C GLU A 21 -1.07 -5.60 15.40
N LEU A 22 -1.05 -4.89 14.26
CA LEU A 22 0.10 -4.82 13.36
C LEU A 22 1.11 -3.72 13.76
N GLY A 23 0.81 -2.92 14.78
CA GLY A 23 1.63 -1.80 15.22
C GLY A 23 1.65 -0.63 14.22
N LEU A 24 0.56 -0.45 13.47
CA LEU A 24 0.41 0.59 12.46
C LEU A 24 -0.53 1.69 12.97
N GLU A 25 -0.06 2.94 12.93
CA GLU A 25 -0.84 4.09 13.39
C GLU A 25 -1.44 4.85 12.20
N ALA A 26 -2.76 5.03 12.22
CA ALA A 26 -3.46 5.91 11.28
C ALA A 26 -3.32 7.38 11.72
N GLN A 27 -2.86 8.23 10.83
CA GLN A 27 -2.71 9.67 11.07
C GLN A 27 -4.03 10.42 10.94
N ALA A 28 -4.93 9.92 10.09
CA ALA A 28 -6.25 10.48 9.88
C ALA A 28 -7.26 9.38 9.56
N ARG A 29 -8.51 9.61 9.94
CA ARG A 29 -9.67 8.77 9.62
C ARG A 29 -10.74 9.65 9.00
N ALA A 30 -11.38 9.17 7.94
CA ALA A 30 -12.50 9.86 7.31
C ALA A 30 -13.62 8.85 7.00
N ASP A 31 -14.86 9.32 7.05
CA ASP A 31 -16.02 8.58 6.56
C ASP A 31 -16.75 9.42 5.52
N ARG A 32 -17.11 8.79 4.40
CA ARG A 32 -17.89 9.42 3.34
C ARG A 32 -18.73 8.39 2.62
N ASP A 33 -20.03 8.67 2.49
CA ASP A 33 -20.95 7.86 1.68
C ASP A 33 -20.93 6.35 2.02
N GLY A 34 -20.71 6.00 3.30
CA GLY A 34 -20.64 4.61 3.77
C GLY A 34 -19.27 3.93 3.60
N VAL A 35 -18.29 4.64 3.06
CA VAL A 35 -16.89 4.23 2.95
C VAL A 35 -16.08 4.87 4.08
N THR A 36 -15.22 4.07 4.72
CA THR A 36 -14.27 4.57 5.73
C THR A 36 -12.85 4.48 5.18
N SER A 37 -12.04 5.51 5.40
CA SER A 37 -10.63 5.50 5.01
C SER A 37 -9.69 5.93 6.14
N TRP A 38 -8.47 5.39 6.12
CA TRP A 38 -7.41 5.72 7.05
C TRP A 38 -6.14 6.08 6.29
N ASP A 39 -5.55 7.21 6.62
CA ASP A 39 -4.27 7.64 6.06
C ASP A 39 -3.12 7.24 6.97
N LEU A 40 -2.09 6.62 6.41
CA LEU A 40 -0.90 6.16 7.09
C LEU A 40 0.36 6.74 6.45
N ARG A 41 1.41 6.85 7.26
CA ARG A 41 2.78 7.12 6.79
C ARG A 41 3.67 5.98 7.21
N LEU A 42 4.06 5.18 6.24
CA LEU A 42 4.79 3.95 6.44
C LEU A 42 6.19 4.04 5.84
N ASP A 43 7.09 3.19 6.33
CA ASP A 43 8.47 3.12 5.85
C ASP A 43 8.75 1.72 5.29
N GLY A 44 9.34 1.67 4.11
CA GLY A 44 10.07 0.49 3.64
C GLY A 44 11.41 0.32 4.36
N ARG A 45 12.25 -0.57 3.85
CA ARG A 45 13.66 -0.68 4.24
C ARG A 45 14.51 0.44 3.66
N ARG A 46 14.13 0.95 2.48
CA ARG A 46 14.90 1.93 1.69
C ARG A 46 14.11 3.22 1.47
N ARG A 47 12.81 3.10 1.24
CA ARG A 47 11.90 4.20 0.94
C ARG A 47 11.10 4.58 2.19
N PHE A 48 11.35 5.78 2.71
CA PHE A 48 10.68 6.30 3.90
C PHE A 48 9.50 7.19 3.55
N ASP A 49 8.62 7.39 4.53
CA ASP A 49 7.50 8.33 4.50
C ASP A 49 6.50 8.07 3.36
N VAL A 50 6.32 6.80 3.00
CA VAL A 50 5.39 6.33 1.97
C VAL A 50 3.95 6.62 2.43
N PRO A 51 3.19 7.47 1.70
CA PRO A 51 1.79 7.70 1.98
C PRO A 51 0.95 6.51 1.53
N VAL A 52 0.15 5.98 2.45
CA VAL A 52 -0.79 4.88 2.18
C VAL A 52 -2.16 5.27 2.69
N THR A 53 -3.20 5.07 1.89
CA THR A 53 -4.59 5.18 2.33
C THR A 53 -5.21 3.79 2.29
N LEU A 54 -5.76 3.33 3.41
CA LEU A 54 -6.66 2.19 3.45
C LEU A 54 -8.08 2.68 3.22
N ILE A 55 -8.83 2.02 2.35
CA ILE A 55 -10.22 2.36 2.03
C ILE A 55 -11.08 1.12 2.19
N LEU A 56 -11.98 1.14 3.17
CA LEU A 56 -12.99 0.11 3.36
C LEU A 56 -14.31 0.59 2.76
N ASP A 57 -14.70 -0.02 1.66
CA ASP A 57 -16.12 -0.12 1.29
C ASP A 57 -16.62 -1.48 1.77
N PRO A 58 -17.46 -1.54 2.83
CA PRO A 58 -17.94 -2.81 3.35
C PRO A 58 -18.70 -3.64 2.30
N ALA A 59 -19.17 -3.06 1.20
CA ALA A 59 -19.88 -3.75 0.12
C ALA A 59 -18.97 -4.33 -0.96
N LEU A 60 -17.70 -3.94 -1.00
CA LEU A 60 -16.81 -4.27 -2.12
C LEU A 60 -15.48 -4.86 -1.63
N ALA A 61 -14.66 -4.06 -0.98
CA ALA A 61 -13.27 -4.41 -0.70
C ALA A 61 -12.66 -3.55 0.41
N LEU A 62 -11.59 -4.07 1.02
CA LEU A 62 -10.57 -3.27 1.69
C LEU A 62 -9.43 -3.00 0.69
N ILE A 63 -9.22 -1.75 0.32
CA ILE A 63 -8.23 -1.35 -0.67
C ILE A 63 -7.04 -0.72 0.06
N CYS A 64 -5.84 -1.26 -0.18
CA CYS A 64 -4.59 -0.64 0.22
C CYS A 64 -4.04 0.18 -0.94
N TRP A 65 -4.06 1.51 -0.78
CA TRP A 65 -3.72 2.47 -1.83
C TRP A 65 -2.45 3.24 -1.47
N VAL A 66 -1.34 2.92 -2.13
CA VAL A 66 -0.08 3.66 -2.00
C VAL A 66 -0.06 4.85 -2.96
N HIS A 67 0.11 6.06 -2.43
CA HIS A 67 0.38 7.26 -3.22
C HIS A 67 1.83 7.22 -3.70
N PHE A 68 2.06 6.58 -4.83
CA PHE A 68 3.37 6.11 -5.24
C PHE A 68 4.32 7.25 -5.64
N ALA A 69 3.84 8.35 -6.22
CA ALA A 69 4.65 9.53 -6.46
C ALA A 69 3.78 10.81 -6.52
N PRO A 70 4.39 12.01 -6.45
CA PRO A 70 3.69 13.26 -6.77
C PRO A 70 3.11 13.28 -8.19
N PRO A 71 2.22 14.23 -8.52
CA PRO A 71 1.66 14.37 -9.86
C PRO A 71 2.75 14.44 -10.94
N ILE A 72 2.61 13.64 -12.00
CA ILE A 72 3.57 13.59 -13.10
C ILE A 72 3.05 14.34 -14.33
N ALA A 73 3.30 15.65 -14.38
CA ALA A 73 2.72 16.54 -15.38
C ALA A 73 3.27 16.37 -16.82
N ASP A 74 4.39 15.66 -17.03
CA ASP A 74 4.98 15.52 -18.37
C ASP A 74 5.68 14.19 -18.64
N ALA A 75 5.62 13.76 -19.92
CA ALA A 75 6.06 12.48 -20.47
C ALA A 75 5.17 11.25 -20.17
N PHE A 76 3.84 11.43 -20.14
CA PHE A 76 2.83 10.37 -20.00
C PHE A 76 3.18 9.08 -20.76
N ARG A 77 3.60 9.16 -22.03
CA ARG A 77 3.95 7.95 -22.80
C ARG A 77 5.01 7.08 -22.13
N LYS A 78 6.08 7.68 -21.57
CA LYS A 78 7.15 6.91 -20.90
C LYS A 78 6.66 6.39 -19.56
N SER A 79 5.95 7.23 -18.80
CA SER A 79 5.44 6.85 -17.48
C SER A 79 4.38 5.77 -17.55
N TYR A 80 3.37 5.89 -18.42
CA TYR A 80 2.36 4.85 -18.64
C TYR A 80 2.98 3.52 -19.10
N ARG A 81 3.98 3.53 -20.00
CA ARG A 81 4.68 2.30 -20.40
C ARG A 81 5.37 1.63 -19.22
N LYS A 82 5.98 2.43 -18.34
CA LYS A 82 6.59 1.93 -17.10
C LYS A 82 5.53 1.31 -16.18
N LEU A 83 4.43 2.01 -15.92
CA LEU A 83 3.33 1.48 -15.10
C LEU A 83 2.71 0.19 -15.67
N LEU A 84 2.54 0.12 -17.00
CA LEU A 84 2.05 -1.10 -17.67
C LEU A 84 3.04 -2.26 -17.52
N ARG A 85 4.34 -2.01 -17.71
CA ARG A 85 5.37 -3.02 -17.50
C ARG A 85 5.38 -3.51 -16.05
N TRP A 86 5.30 -2.59 -15.09
CA TRP A 86 5.21 -2.95 -13.67
C TRP A 86 3.94 -3.75 -13.34
N ASN A 87 2.82 -3.52 -14.03
CA ASN A 87 1.62 -4.34 -13.87
C ASN A 87 1.78 -5.80 -14.31
N ASP A 88 2.73 -6.07 -15.21
CA ASP A 88 3.11 -7.42 -15.63
C ASP A 88 4.17 -8.03 -14.70
N GLU A 89 5.13 -7.22 -14.23
CA GLU A 89 6.25 -7.65 -13.37
C GLU A 89 5.82 -7.92 -11.92
N TYR A 90 4.89 -7.14 -11.38
CA TYR A 90 4.47 -7.22 -9.98
C TYR A 90 3.03 -7.76 -9.85
N PRO A 91 2.85 -9.08 -9.63
CA PRO A 91 1.53 -9.65 -9.46
C PRO A 91 0.85 -9.15 -8.17
N PHE A 92 -0.48 -9.27 -8.12
CA PHE A 92 -1.35 -8.89 -6.99
C PHE A 92 -1.46 -7.39 -6.70
N VAL A 93 -0.68 -6.55 -7.37
CA VAL A 93 -0.82 -5.09 -7.30
C VAL A 93 -1.22 -4.53 -8.66
N LYS A 94 -1.81 -3.34 -8.64
CA LYS A 94 -2.07 -2.57 -9.85
C LYS A 94 -1.56 -1.15 -9.73
N PHE A 95 -0.75 -0.78 -10.71
CA PHE A 95 -0.27 0.56 -10.96
C PHE A 95 -1.23 1.30 -11.88
N SER A 96 -1.62 2.51 -11.48
CA SER A 96 -2.48 3.39 -12.25
C SER A 96 -2.13 4.87 -11.98
N LEU A 97 -2.90 5.77 -12.59
CA LEU A 97 -2.84 7.21 -12.30
C LEU A 97 -4.17 7.61 -11.67
N ALA A 98 -4.08 8.32 -10.55
CA ALA A 98 -5.22 9.01 -9.96
C ALA A 98 -5.68 10.18 -10.85
N GLU A 99 -6.87 10.72 -10.57
CA GLU A 99 -7.44 11.85 -11.31
C GLU A 99 -6.53 13.08 -11.31
N ASP A 100 -5.77 13.28 -10.23
CA ASP A 100 -4.80 14.36 -10.10
C ASP A 100 -3.39 14.00 -10.58
N GLU A 101 -3.30 13.02 -11.49
CA GLU A 101 -2.07 12.59 -12.18
C GLU A 101 -1.00 11.98 -11.28
N ARG A 102 -1.32 11.66 -10.02
CA ARG A 102 -0.41 10.92 -9.13
C ARG A 102 -0.34 9.45 -9.54
N PRO A 103 0.87 8.89 -9.74
CA PRO A 103 1.05 7.45 -9.84
C PRO A 103 0.64 6.79 -8.54
N VAL A 104 -0.08 5.69 -8.63
CA VAL A 104 -0.56 4.94 -7.48
C VAL A 104 -0.32 3.45 -7.65
N LEU A 105 -0.14 2.75 -6.53
CA LEU A 105 -0.10 1.29 -6.44
C LEU A 105 -1.25 0.86 -5.53
N ALA A 106 -2.15 0.02 -6.04
CA ALA A 106 -3.30 -0.47 -5.29
C ALA A 106 -3.26 -2.00 -5.12
N THR A 107 -3.67 -2.47 -3.95
CA THR A 107 -4.02 -3.86 -3.68
C THR A 107 -5.45 -3.90 -3.18
N GLU A 108 -6.29 -4.75 -3.77
CA GLU A 108 -7.70 -4.90 -3.38
C GLU A 108 -7.88 -6.24 -2.66
N LEU A 109 -8.48 -6.20 -1.46
CA LEU A 109 -8.72 -7.37 -0.62
C LEU A 109 -10.24 -7.59 -0.48
N PRO A 110 -10.78 -8.77 -0.84
CA PRO A 110 -12.21 -9.06 -0.71
C PRO A 110 -12.67 -8.99 0.75
N VAL A 111 -13.74 -8.25 1.03
CA VAL A 111 -14.27 -8.10 2.40
C VAL A 111 -14.78 -9.41 3.00
N GLU A 112 -15.07 -10.40 2.17
CA GLU A 112 -15.56 -11.72 2.60
C GLU A 112 -14.48 -12.58 3.23
N THR A 113 -13.20 -12.35 2.88
CA THR A 113 -12.09 -13.19 3.31
C THR A 113 -11.00 -12.43 4.04
N VAL A 114 -10.95 -11.09 3.87
CA VAL A 114 -9.88 -10.28 4.44
C VAL A 114 -9.79 -10.41 5.95
N ASP A 115 -8.56 -10.70 6.40
CA ASP A 115 -8.18 -10.70 7.80
C ASP A 115 -6.94 -9.84 8.05
N ARG A 116 -6.46 -9.85 9.30
CA ARG A 116 -5.27 -9.10 9.71
C ARG A 116 -4.02 -9.50 8.92
N GLU A 117 -3.81 -10.80 8.68
CA GLU A 117 -2.61 -11.27 7.99
C GLU A 117 -2.65 -10.89 6.51
N GLU A 118 -3.81 -10.99 5.87
CA GLU A 118 -4.00 -10.59 4.48
C GLU A 118 -3.77 -9.08 4.30
N LEU A 119 -4.31 -8.25 5.20
CA LEU A 119 -4.02 -6.81 5.22
C LEU A 119 -2.54 -6.52 5.47
N GLY A 120 -1.95 -7.15 6.48
CA GLY A 120 -0.55 -6.95 6.83
C GLY A 120 0.39 -7.33 5.68
N LEU A 121 0.14 -8.45 5.01
CA LEU A 121 0.90 -8.90 3.85
C LEU A 121 0.72 -7.96 2.66
N ALA A 122 -0.49 -7.47 2.39
CA ALA A 122 -0.74 -6.51 1.30
C ALA A 122 0.06 -5.21 1.49
N ILE A 123 0.08 -4.67 2.72
CA ILE A 123 0.85 -3.48 3.06
C ILE A 123 2.35 -3.78 2.94
N ALA A 124 2.84 -4.86 3.54
CA ALA A 124 4.25 -5.24 3.51
C ALA A 124 4.76 -5.44 2.08
N ARG A 125 3.96 -6.11 1.22
CA ARG A 125 4.23 -6.29 -0.20
C ARG A 125 4.31 -4.96 -0.94
N SER A 126 3.35 -4.07 -0.70
CA SER A 126 3.32 -2.75 -1.33
C SER A 126 4.55 -1.92 -0.97
N LEU A 127 5.01 -1.98 0.29
CA LEU A 127 6.24 -1.32 0.75
C LEU A 127 7.51 -1.94 0.14
N ALA A 128 7.57 -3.27 0.06
CA ALA A 128 8.70 -3.96 -0.57
C ALA A 128 8.82 -3.62 -2.05
N ILE A 129 7.71 -3.55 -2.78
CA ILE A 129 7.69 -3.10 -4.18
C ILE A 129 8.13 -1.63 -4.29
N ALA A 130 7.71 -0.78 -3.35
CA ALA A 130 8.15 0.61 -3.29
C ALA A 130 9.67 0.76 -3.04
N ASP A 131 10.27 -0.15 -2.27
CA ASP A 131 11.72 -0.23 -2.06
C ASP A 131 12.46 -0.72 -3.30
N GLU A 132 11.91 -1.72 -3.99
CA GLU A 132 12.50 -2.30 -5.19
C GLU A 132 12.51 -1.28 -6.34
N LEU A 133 11.41 -0.57 -6.50
CA LEU A 133 11.25 0.44 -7.54
C LEU A 133 11.89 1.79 -7.20
N LEU A 134 12.64 1.91 -6.10
CA LEU A 134 13.13 3.18 -5.59
C LEU A 134 14.02 3.92 -6.60
N GLU A 135 15.03 3.23 -7.15
CA GLU A 135 15.94 3.80 -8.15
C GLU A 135 15.20 4.19 -9.42
N GLU A 136 14.36 3.28 -9.92
CA GLU A 136 13.64 3.50 -11.18
C GLU A 136 12.59 4.63 -11.07
N SER A 137 12.07 4.87 -9.86
CA SER A 137 11.10 5.93 -9.58
C SER A 137 11.71 7.21 -9.02
N ALA A 138 13.02 7.27 -8.76
CA ALA A 138 13.66 8.42 -8.12
C ALA A 138 13.38 9.76 -8.84
N GLY A 139 13.38 9.74 -10.17
CA GLY A 139 13.07 10.92 -11.01
C GLY A 139 11.62 11.43 -10.91
N TRP A 140 10.70 10.61 -10.40
CA TRP A 140 9.34 11.04 -10.06
C TRP A 140 9.24 11.53 -8.62
N LEU A 141 9.97 10.87 -7.72
CA LEU A 141 9.88 11.12 -6.27
C LEU A 141 10.58 12.41 -5.85
N TRP A 142 11.72 12.73 -6.48
CA TRP A 142 12.56 13.85 -6.09
C TRP A 142 13.01 14.68 -7.28
N ILE A 143 13.08 15.99 -7.08
CA ILE A 143 13.59 16.93 -8.08
C ILE A 143 15.02 16.53 -8.44
N GLY A 144 15.27 16.30 -9.73
CA GLY A 144 16.57 15.87 -10.24
C GLY A 144 16.90 14.39 -10.00
N GLY A 145 15.96 13.59 -9.48
CA GLY A 145 16.13 12.14 -9.31
C GLY A 145 17.13 11.71 -8.24
N ARG A 146 17.49 12.62 -7.32
CA ARG A 146 18.46 12.33 -6.27
C ARG A 146 17.75 11.79 -5.03
N ILE A 147 18.01 10.52 -4.72
CA ILE A 147 17.54 9.86 -3.50
C ILE A 147 18.17 10.57 -2.28
N PRO A 148 17.37 11.05 -1.30
CA PRO A 148 17.88 11.62 -0.07
C PRO A 148 18.68 10.59 0.73
N ASP A 149 19.72 11.05 1.43
CA ASP A 149 20.41 10.22 2.40
C ASP A 149 19.50 9.95 3.60
N GLN A 150 19.22 8.67 3.86
CA GLN A 150 18.40 8.21 4.98
C GLN A 150 19.26 7.64 6.12
N ALA A 151 20.59 7.78 6.06
CA ALA A 151 21.50 7.28 7.09
C ALA A 151 21.08 7.74 8.49
N GLY A 152 21.04 6.78 9.42
CA GLY A 152 20.66 7.03 10.81
C GLY A 152 19.14 7.02 11.09
N ARG A 153 18.29 6.91 10.06
CA ARG A 153 16.85 6.70 10.28
C ARG A 153 16.55 5.23 10.61
N VAL A 154 15.60 5.03 11.51
CA VAL A 154 15.03 3.72 11.83
C VAL A 154 13.66 3.63 11.18
N SER A 155 13.43 2.61 10.36
CA SER A 155 12.16 2.39 9.67
C SER A 155 11.06 2.00 10.65
N ARG A 156 9.94 2.72 10.62
CA ARG A 156 8.72 2.37 11.38
C ARG A 156 8.06 1.09 10.86
N GLY A 157 8.28 0.75 9.59
CA GLY A 157 7.73 -0.47 8.98
C GLY A 157 8.60 -1.71 9.15
N ALA A 158 9.78 -1.61 9.78
CA ALA A 158 10.68 -2.74 9.96
C ALA A 158 10.04 -3.96 10.66
N PRO A 159 9.24 -3.80 11.74
CA PRO A 159 8.56 -4.94 12.36
C PRO A 159 7.57 -5.65 11.43
N LEU A 160 6.79 -4.87 10.66
CA LEU A 160 5.83 -5.40 9.68
C LEU A 160 6.55 -6.20 8.58
N LEU A 161 7.62 -5.63 8.01
CA LEU A 161 8.41 -6.28 6.96
C LEU A 161 9.14 -7.53 7.47
N ALA A 162 9.57 -7.54 8.73
CA ALA A 162 10.17 -8.71 9.35
C ALA A 162 9.12 -9.82 9.56
N ARG A 163 7.90 -9.48 9.97
CA ARG A 163 6.79 -10.43 10.16
C ARG A 163 6.48 -11.23 8.89
N PHE A 164 6.49 -10.57 7.72
CA PHE A 164 6.13 -11.17 6.44
C PHE A 164 7.33 -11.51 5.55
N ALA A 165 8.55 -11.55 6.11
CA ALA A 165 9.78 -11.68 5.32
C ALA A 165 9.79 -12.94 4.43
N ASP A 166 9.30 -14.07 4.94
CA ASP A 166 9.26 -15.34 4.21
C ASP A 166 8.33 -15.25 2.98
N GLN A 167 7.17 -14.61 3.13
CA GLN A 167 6.22 -14.40 2.04
C GLN A 167 6.68 -13.31 1.04
N LEU A 168 7.64 -12.46 1.43
CA LEU A 168 8.23 -11.44 0.58
C LEU A 168 9.46 -11.93 -0.20
N GLY A 169 9.98 -13.12 0.10
CA GLY A 169 11.25 -13.61 -0.47
C GLY A 169 11.32 -13.60 -2.01
N GLU A 170 10.17 -13.72 -2.70
CA GLU A 170 10.09 -13.65 -4.17
C GLU A 170 10.24 -12.23 -4.73
N LEU A 171 10.08 -11.19 -3.91
CA LEU A 171 10.14 -9.77 -4.29
C LEU A 171 11.43 -9.08 -3.84
N VAL A 172 12.22 -9.70 -2.96
CA VAL A 172 13.41 -9.13 -2.32
C VAL A 172 14.67 -9.97 -2.63
N GLY A 173 14.63 -10.70 -3.75
CA GLY A 173 15.71 -11.56 -4.23
C GLY A 173 16.82 -10.80 -4.96
#